data_AF-A0A3C0Z0M5-F1
#
_entry.id   AF-A0A3C0Z0M5-F1
#
_cell.length_a   1.000
_cell.length_b   1.000
_cell.length_c   1.000
_cell.angle_alpha   90.00
_cell.angle_beta   90.00
_cell.angle_gamma   90.00
#
_symmetry.space_group_name_H-M   'P 1'
#
loop_
_entity.id
_entity.type
_entity.pdbx_description
1 polymer ?
#
loop_
_entity_poly.entity_id
_entity_poly.type
_entity_poly.pdbx_seq_one_letter_code
_entity_poly.pdbx_strand_id
1 'polypeptide(L)'
;MDLPENEQAMLEYVEKITLTATSITEDDVDRMRSVGWSDREILDIVLVSAYYCFRCRTADSLGVELDEGRVDEELMGEIERRRLTDIR
;
A
#
# COMPACT_ATOMS: atom_id res chain seq x y z
N MET A 1 -0.40 -17.20 -3.30
CA MET A 1 0.32 -16.65 -2.14
C MET A 1 -0.68 -16.70 -1.00
N ASP A 2 -0.46 -17.55 -0.01
CA ASP A 2 -1.38 -17.66 1.14
C ASP A 2 -1.10 -16.49 2.09
N LEU A 3 -1.95 -15.46 2.03
CA LEU A 3 -1.95 -14.35 2.96
C LEU A 3 -3.07 -14.54 4.00
N PRO A 4 -2.92 -14.03 5.23
CA PRO A 4 -4.02 -13.92 6.19
C PRO A 4 -5.23 -13.17 5.60
N GLU A 5 -6.45 -13.50 6.06
CA GLU A 5 -7.70 -12.91 5.55
C GLU A 5 -7.72 -11.38 5.63
N ASN A 6 -7.20 -10.81 6.72
CA ASN A 6 -7.12 -9.36 6.92
C ASN A 6 -6.18 -8.68 5.91
N GLU A 7 -5.07 -9.32 5.55
CA GLU A 7 -4.13 -8.80 4.54
C GLU A 7 -4.72 -8.90 3.13
N GLN A 8 -5.45 -9.97 2.81
CA GLN A 8 -6.17 -10.09 1.54
C GLN A 8 -7.22 -8.97 1.40
N ALA A 9 -8.04 -8.76 2.44
CA ALA A 9 -9.03 -7.69 2.45
C ALA A 9 -8.40 -6.29 2.33
N MET A 10 -7.26 -6.08 2.97
CA MET A 10 -6.50 -4.83 2.83
C MET A 10 -6.07 -4.61 1.38
N LEU A 11 -5.53 -5.63 0.69
CA LEU A 11 -5.11 -5.50 -0.71
C LEU A 11 -6.29 -5.22 -1.65
N GLU A 12 -7.43 -5.88 -1.45
CA GLU A 12 -8.67 -5.60 -2.20
C GLU A 12 -9.13 -4.14 -1.99
N TYR A 13 -9.04 -3.64 -0.75
CA TYR A 13 -9.42 -2.27 -0.42
C TYR A 13 -8.46 -1.25 -1.05
N VAL A 14 -7.14 -1.51 -1.03
CA VAL A 14 -6.11 -0.70 -1.70
C VAL A 14 -6.32 -0.66 -3.21
N GLU A 15 -6.67 -1.80 -3.83
CA GLU A 15 -7.01 -1.86 -5.26
C GLU A 15 -8.21 -0.96 -5.56
N LYS A 16 -9.28 -1.05 -4.77
CA LYS A 16 -10.47 -0.21 -4.93
C LYS A 16 -10.16 1.28 -4.77
N ILE A 17 -9.35 1.67 -3.78
CA ILE A 17 -8.87 3.06 -3.61
C ILE A 17 -8.12 3.52 -4.86
N THR A 18 -7.27 2.66 -5.42
CA THR A 18 -6.41 3.02 -6.56
C THR A 18 -7.21 3.20 -7.85
N LEU A 19 -8.16 2.31 -8.11
CA LEU A 19 -8.89 2.24 -9.39
C LEU A 19 -10.21 3.01 -9.37
N THR A 20 -10.95 2.96 -8.26
CA THR A 20 -12.35 3.40 -8.18
C THR A 20 -12.71 4.02 -6.83
N ALA A 21 -11.84 4.87 -6.26
CA ALA A 21 -12.05 5.53 -4.97
C ALA A 21 -13.45 6.17 -4.78
N THR A 22 -14.04 6.72 -5.85
CA THR A 22 -15.38 7.34 -5.81
C THR A 22 -16.53 6.34 -5.57
N SER A 23 -16.25 5.04 -5.64
CA SER A 23 -17.22 3.96 -5.38
C SER A 23 -17.11 3.37 -3.96
N ILE A 24 -16.20 3.89 -3.14
CA ILE A 24 -16.04 3.44 -1.76
C ILE A 24 -17.22 3.90 -0.92
N THR A 25 -17.74 3.01 -0.07
CA THR A 25 -18.86 3.24 0.84
C THR A 25 -18.47 2.88 2.29
N GLU A 26 -19.38 3.13 3.23
CA GLU A 26 -19.22 2.74 4.63
C GLU A 26 -19.07 1.21 4.79
N ASP A 27 -19.75 0.42 3.94
CA ASP A 27 -19.67 -1.05 3.95
C ASP A 27 -18.23 -1.56 3.72
N ASP A 28 -17.43 -0.85 2.93
CA ASP A 28 -16.02 -1.22 2.73
C ASP A 28 -15.20 -1.01 4.01
N VAL A 29 -15.46 0.08 4.73
CA VAL A 29 -14.80 0.38 6.01
C VAL A 29 -15.23 -0.61 7.08
N ASP A 30 -16.51 -0.95 7.13
CA ASP A 30 -17.04 -1.95 8.07
C ASP A 30 -16.51 -3.35 7.79
N ARG A 31 -16.29 -3.71 6.51
CA ARG A 31 -15.58 -4.95 6.15
C ARG A 31 -14.14 -4.95 6.67
N MET A 32 -13.42 -3.83 6.57
CA MET A 32 -12.06 -3.75 7.10
C MET A 32 -12.02 -3.93 8.62
N ARG A 33 -12.99 -3.35 9.33
CA ARG A 33 -13.15 -3.54 10.78
C ARG A 33 -13.47 -4.99 11.14
N SER A 34 -14.33 -5.65 10.37
CA SER A 34 -14.77 -7.02 10.66
C SER A 34 -13.66 -8.05 10.52
N VAL A 35 -12.67 -7.80 9.66
CA VAL A 35 -11.45 -8.61 9.53
C VAL A 35 -10.33 -8.22 10.50
N GLY A 36 -10.59 -7.27 11.41
CA GLY A 36 -9.71 -6.98 12.55
C GLY A 36 -8.82 -5.75 12.43
N TRP A 37 -8.98 -4.92 11.40
CA TRP A 37 -8.27 -3.63 11.32
C TRP A 37 -8.94 -2.57 12.21
N SER A 38 -8.14 -1.82 12.95
CA SER A 38 -8.61 -0.65 13.70
C SER A 38 -8.84 0.56 12.78
N ASP A 39 -9.65 1.52 13.21
CA ASP A 39 -9.89 2.77 12.46
C ASP A 39 -8.59 3.51 12.14
N ARG A 40 -7.60 3.44 13.04
CA ARG A 40 -6.28 4.04 12.81
C ARG A 40 -5.53 3.35 11.69
N GLU A 41 -5.50 2.02 11.69
CA GLU A 41 -4.83 1.25 10.63
C GLU A 41 -5.53 1.42 9.28
N ILE A 42 -6.87 1.47 9.27
CA ILE A 42 -7.65 1.75 8.05
C ILE A 42 -7.29 3.14 7.50
N LEU A 43 -7.20 4.15 8.37
CA LEU A 43 -6.76 5.48 7.96
C LEU A 43 -5.33 5.45 7.38
N ASP A 44 -4.40 4.73 8.01
CA ASP A 44 -3.03 4.60 7.52
C ASP A 44 -2.99 3.92 6.13
N ILE A 45 -3.77 2.86 5.92
CA ILE A 45 -3.94 2.20 4.61
C ILE A 45 -4.43 3.19 3.55
N VAL A 46 -5.47 3.98 3.86
CA VAL A 46 -6.02 4.98 2.95
C VAL A 46 -5.00 6.07 2.61
N LEU A 47 -4.30 6.59 3.62
CA LEU A 47 -3.33 7.68 3.44
C LEU A 47 -2.15 7.25 2.57
N VAL A 48 -1.58 6.05 2.83
CA VAL A 48 -0.48 5.51 2.02
C VAL A 48 -0.94 5.29 0.58
N SER A 49 -2.11 4.66 0.39
CA SER A 49 -2.67 4.40 -0.94
C SER A 49 -2.89 5.69 -1.73
N ALA A 50 -3.55 6.68 -1.12
CA ALA A 50 -3.83 7.97 -1.75
C ALA A 50 -2.54 8.73 -2.10
N TYR A 51 -1.54 8.71 -1.22
CA TYR A 51 -0.24 9.32 -1.47
C TYR A 51 0.47 8.71 -2.68
N TYR A 52 0.47 7.39 -2.81
CA TYR A 52 1.04 6.72 -3.98
C TYR A 52 0.26 7.03 -5.26
N CYS A 53 -1.07 7.05 -5.22
CA CYS A 53 -1.88 7.47 -6.36
C CYS A 53 -1.53 8.89 -6.83
N PHE A 54 -1.41 9.85 -5.89
CA PHE A 54 -1.01 11.22 -6.20
C PHE A 54 0.38 11.28 -6.82
N ARG A 55 1.36 10.56 -6.24
CA ARG A 55 2.74 10.52 -6.73
C ARG A 55 2.84 9.95 -8.13
N CYS A 56 2.28 8.77 -8.37
CA CYS A 56 2.34 8.11 -9.67
C CYS A 56 1.69 8.99 -10.74
N ARG A 57 0.48 9.51 -10.48
CA ARG A 57 -0.21 10.40 -11.44
C ARG A 57 0.57 11.68 -11.73
N THR A 58 1.28 12.22 -10.74
CA THR A 58 2.12 13.42 -10.91
C THR A 58 3.37 13.12 -11.75
N ALA A 59 4.02 11.98 -11.50
CA ALA A 59 5.16 11.52 -12.29
C ALA A 59 4.74 11.28 -13.75
N ASP A 60 3.63 10.55 -13.94
CA ASP A 60 3.08 10.22 -15.25
C ASP A 60 2.65 11.48 -16.01
N SER A 61 2.00 12.45 -15.36
CA SER A 61 1.53 13.67 -16.01
C SER A 61 2.65 14.63 -16.43
N LEU A 62 3.83 14.52 -15.78
CA LEU A 62 5.02 15.30 -16.10
C LEU A 62 5.99 14.55 -17.02
N GLY A 63 5.71 13.29 -17.36
CA GLY A 63 6.60 12.46 -18.17
C GLY A 63 7.92 12.12 -17.49
N VAL A 64 7.91 11.96 -16.16
CA VAL A 64 9.10 11.58 -15.40
C VAL A 64 9.47 10.14 -15.75
N GLU A 65 10.63 9.96 -16.41
CA GLU A 65 11.16 8.63 -16.69
C GLU A 65 11.87 8.05 -15.47
N LEU A 66 11.81 6.72 -15.33
CA LEU A 66 12.61 6.02 -14.33
C LEU A 66 14.07 6.09 -14.76
N ASP A 67 14.92 6.61 -13.88
CA ASP A 67 16.36 6.51 -14.08
C ASP A 67 16.76 5.03 -14.05
N GLU A 68 17.43 4.54 -15.10
CA GLU A 68 17.78 3.12 -15.30
C GLU A 68 18.63 2.56 -14.13
N GLY A 69 19.24 3.43 -13.34
CA GLY A 69 20.05 3.08 -12.16
C GLY A 69 19.33 3.15 -10.80
N ARG A 70 18.02 3.47 -10.73
CA ARG A 70 17.33 3.70 -9.45
C ARG A 70 16.91 2.40 -8.71
N VAL A 71 17.79 1.41 -8.68
CA VAL A 71 17.81 0.44 -7.60
C VAL A 71 18.53 1.14 -6.47
N ASP A 72 17.79 1.54 -5.44
CA ASP A 72 18.38 2.15 -4.27
C ASP A 72 19.08 1.02 -3.48
N GLU A 73 20.30 0.67 -3.89
CA GLU A 73 21.10 -0.45 -3.35
C GLU A 73 21.23 -0.33 -1.83
N GLU A 74 21.26 0.90 -1.32
CA GLU A 74 21.29 1.20 0.10
C GLU A 74 19.98 0.79 0.80
N LEU A 75 18.82 1.11 0.21
CA LEU A 75 17.50 0.71 0.71
C LEU A 75 17.30 -0.80 0.63
N MET A 76 17.71 -1.43 -0.47
CA MET A 76 17.63 -2.89 -0.62
C MET A 76 18.54 -3.60 0.40
N GLY A 77 19.75 -3.07 0.61
CA GLY A 77 20.66 -3.56 1.65
C GLY A 77 20.14 -3.31 3.07
N GLU A 78 19.35 -2.25 3.30
CA GLU A 78 18.68 -2.02 4.59
C GLU A 78 17.51 -2.99 4.82
N ILE A 79 16.70 -3.25 3.79
CA ILE A 79 15.62 -4.24 3.83
C ILE A 79 16.16 -5.64 4.10
N GLU A 80 17.23 -6.05 3.41
CA GLU A 80 17.89 -7.34 3.63
C GLU A 80 18.47 -7.46 5.04
N ARG A 81 19.14 -6.41 5.54
CA ARG A 81 19.66 -6.39 6.91
C ARG A 81 18.56 -6.52 7.96
N ARG A 82 17.43 -5.82 7.79
CA ARG A 82 16.28 -5.95 8.71
C ARG A 82 15.67 -7.36 8.67
N ARG A 83 15.50 -7.94 7.48
CA ARG A 83 15.03 -9.33 7.29
C ARG A 83 15.91 -10.38 8.01
N LEU A 84 17.23 -10.15 8.06
CA LEU A 84 18.18 -11.04 8.73
C LEU A 84 18.17 -10.91 10.26
N THR A 85 17.81 -9.75 10.81
CA THR A 85 17.69 -9.54 12.26
C THR A 85 16.39 -10.06 12.87
N ASP A 86 15.33 -10.22 12.08
CA ASP A 86 14.01 -10.71 12.55
C ASP A 86 13.87 -12.25 12.58
N ILE A 87 14.89 -13.02 12.16
CA ILE A 87 14.94 -14.51 12.24
C ILE A 87 15.85 -14.98 13.40
N ARG A 88 15.88 -14.27 14.53
CA ARG A 88 16.60 -14.73 15.73
C ARG A 88 15.77 -14.62 17.00
#